data_AF-A0A9D6TA47-F1
#
_entry.id   AF-A0A9D6TA47-F1
#
_cell.length_a   1.000
_cell.length_b   1.000
_cell.length_c   1.000
_cell.angle_alpha   90.00
_cell.angle_beta   90.00
_cell.angle_gamma   90.00
#
_symmetry.space_group_name_H-M   'P 1'
#
loop_
_entity.id
_entity.type
_entity.pdbx_description
1 polymer ?
#
loop_
_entity_poly.entity_id
_entity_poly.type
_entity_poly.pdbx_seq_one_letter_code
_entity_poly.pdbx_strand_id
1 'polypeptide(L)'
;MALPRIFVIDDSDAVRETLSIVLGNQYEVHELAPSDCTAAFPLPDGKPDLLIINADTAPPALLRATAAGARPVVWLRARPEQGSPAKDAAIPSVVLPRLFDAHSLAEQVQQLLRHPPAPVARLTRDKLSYPYLTEEAARMAREAASSRLPVLISGEPGTGRARVAAAIHALAPGTRLVTITAKTCTRPVLNELANAGDHVTVFLDDVAAISEDAQALLLEVLDAGGLQTQRGWLEIRVIAASSNDLASLAYTGAFSRDLYYRLNVLPITLPPLRDRPHDVPALARAIAADLCSSLACTPVAFSPRATQRLSRYLWFGNTAELEAVLARTISLARKEVIDIGDLLFGFGPLAPSPPPAKAAPAERADPSLGNSTVDLIINELAHEFKNPLVTLKTFAQHLDRLVEEESSRDQLVLLTGDAVDRMDRALENLLQFTRFHEPTPQHVPLGALLGPVLASLGPLLSERRLVLDYRPPHTGLSVHVDPEQLHYAVDNLLRGLTRVIGDGEAIAVTCAEPATVTVRVARGHGKGLGKLAGWLTAREASPEVPLPLGVALARSLIGRNGGHMEMEESAAGLAVTMRLPNAPEMGRGTRPDGATTTADR
;
A
#
# COMPACT_ATOMS: atom_id res chain seq x y z
N MET A 1 9.10 -23.53 -43.93
CA MET A 1 8.51 -22.22 -43.57
C MET A 1 9.68 -21.30 -43.23
N ALA A 2 9.68 -20.06 -43.69
CA ALA A 2 10.73 -19.11 -43.30
C ALA A 2 10.67 -18.87 -41.79
N LEU A 3 11.83 -18.79 -41.13
CA LEU A 3 11.88 -18.46 -39.70
C LEU A 3 11.45 -17.00 -39.51
N PRO A 4 10.74 -16.67 -38.40
CA PRO A 4 10.44 -15.28 -38.08
C PRO A 4 11.72 -14.49 -37.88
N ARG A 5 11.73 -13.24 -38.34
CA ARG A 5 12.92 -12.39 -38.39
C ARG A 5 12.90 -11.40 -37.23
N ILE A 6 13.89 -11.47 -36.36
CA ILE A 6 14.03 -10.63 -35.17
C ILE A 6 15.21 -9.69 -35.36
N PHE A 7 14.99 -8.40 -35.17
CA PHE A 7 16.06 -7.40 -35.27
C PHE A 7 16.40 -6.89 -33.87
N VAL A 8 17.66 -7.02 -33.50
CA VAL A 8 18.20 -6.63 -32.20
C VAL A 8 19.02 -5.36 -32.36
N ILE A 9 18.57 -4.27 -31.72
CA ILE A 9 19.18 -2.94 -31.78
C ILE A 9 19.65 -2.56 -30.38
N ASP A 10 20.94 -2.73 -30.11
CA ASP A 10 21.57 -2.40 -28.82
C ASP A 10 22.99 -1.87 -29.08
N ASP A 11 23.43 -0.89 -28.29
CA ASP A 11 24.79 -0.33 -28.34
C ASP A 11 25.87 -1.30 -27.84
N SER A 12 25.50 -2.33 -27.08
CA SER A 12 26.41 -3.33 -26.53
C SER A 12 26.51 -4.56 -27.43
N ASP A 13 27.70 -4.79 -27.98
CA ASP A 13 28.03 -5.98 -28.79
C ASP A 13 27.75 -7.28 -28.01
N ALA A 14 28.10 -7.32 -26.73
CA ALA A 14 27.87 -8.49 -25.87
C ALA A 14 26.38 -8.83 -25.71
N VAL A 15 25.51 -7.82 -25.62
CA VAL A 15 24.06 -8.03 -25.53
C VAL A 15 23.51 -8.55 -26.85
N ARG A 16 23.96 -7.99 -27.98
CA ARG A 16 23.54 -8.45 -29.32
C ARG A 16 23.95 -9.90 -29.57
N GLU A 17 25.20 -10.25 -29.30
CA GLU A 17 25.73 -11.61 -29.44
C GLU A 17 25.00 -12.61 -28.53
N THR A 18 24.75 -12.23 -27.27
CA THR A 18 23.98 -13.06 -26.34
C THR A 18 22.56 -13.33 -26.84
N LEU A 19 21.86 -12.30 -27.31
CA LEU A 19 20.49 -12.45 -27.84
C LEU A 19 20.47 -13.28 -29.13
N SER A 20 21.49 -13.14 -29.97
CA SER A 20 21.70 -13.95 -31.17
C SER A 20 21.87 -15.43 -30.84
N ILE A 21 22.66 -15.75 -29.81
CA ILE A 21 22.82 -17.13 -29.31
C ILE A 21 21.50 -17.68 -28.73
N VAL A 22 20.80 -16.88 -27.92
CA VAL A 22 19.58 -17.31 -27.22
C VAL A 22 18.42 -17.52 -28.19
N LEU A 23 18.25 -16.65 -29.18
CA LEU A 23 17.11 -16.65 -30.11
C LEU A 23 17.42 -17.34 -31.44
N GLY A 24 18.68 -17.43 -31.85
CA GLY A 24 19.12 -17.91 -33.16
C GLY A 24 18.79 -19.38 -33.46
N ASN A 25 18.48 -20.18 -32.44
CA ASN A 25 18.00 -21.55 -32.62
C ASN A 25 16.56 -21.63 -33.17
N GLN A 26 15.77 -20.56 -33.02
CA GLN A 26 14.33 -20.55 -33.35
C GLN A 26 13.94 -19.43 -34.32
N TYR A 27 14.79 -18.42 -34.51
CA TYR A 27 14.49 -17.21 -35.27
C TYR A 27 15.70 -16.78 -36.12
N GLU A 28 15.44 -16.05 -37.20
CA GLU A 28 16.49 -15.37 -37.96
C GLU A 28 16.81 -14.04 -37.25
N VAL A 29 17.94 -13.97 -36.53
CA VAL A 29 18.31 -12.81 -35.73
C VAL A 29 19.26 -11.90 -36.52
N HIS A 30 18.91 -10.63 -36.64
CA HIS A 30 19.74 -9.59 -37.25
C HIS A 30 20.22 -8.61 -36.18
N GLU A 31 21.53 -8.51 -36.00
CA GLU A 31 22.16 -7.61 -35.04
C GLU A 31 22.48 -6.27 -35.69
N LEU A 32 22.05 -5.18 -35.09
CA LEU A 32 22.28 -3.83 -35.58
C LEU A 32 22.79 -2.92 -34.45
N ALA A 33 23.79 -2.10 -34.74
CA ALA A 33 24.13 -1.01 -33.84
C ALA A 33 23.12 0.15 -34.03
N PRO A 34 22.87 0.97 -32.98
CA PRO A 34 22.00 2.14 -33.10
C PRO A 34 22.45 3.13 -34.18
N SER A 35 23.75 3.21 -34.47
CA SER A 35 24.36 4.03 -35.52
C SER A 35 23.94 3.62 -36.94
N ASP A 36 23.58 2.35 -37.12
CA ASP A 36 23.24 1.79 -38.43
C ASP A 36 21.78 2.08 -38.80
N CYS A 37 21.00 2.61 -37.86
CA CYS A 37 19.58 2.93 -38.01
C CYS A 37 19.39 4.38 -38.49
N THR A 38 19.09 4.60 -39.77
CA THR A 38 18.85 5.95 -40.33
C THR A 38 17.39 6.43 -40.19
N ALA A 39 17.15 7.74 -40.40
CA ALA A 39 15.86 8.40 -40.17
C ALA A 39 14.72 7.96 -41.12
N ALA A 40 15.07 7.49 -42.31
CA ALA A 40 14.22 6.61 -43.08
C ALA A 40 14.62 5.20 -42.67
N PHE A 41 13.69 4.37 -42.23
CA PHE A 41 13.97 3.03 -41.74
C PHE A 41 13.82 2.00 -42.87
N PRO A 42 14.80 1.76 -43.77
CA PRO A 42 14.92 0.46 -44.42
C PRO A 42 15.89 -0.36 -43.58
N LEU A 43 15.35 -1.35 -42.88
CA LEU A 43 16.18 -2.39 -42.31
C LEU A 43 16.92 -3.08 -43.48
N PRO A 44 18.25 -3.26 -43.40
CA PRO A 44 18.96 -4.04 -44.39
C PRO A 44 18.39 -5.46 -44.32
N ASP A 45 17.96 -5.98 -45.47
CA ASP A 45 17.33 -7.28 -45.65
C ASP A 45 15.94 -7.44 -45.00
N GLY A 46 14.90 -6.97 -45.70
CA GLY A 46 13.49 -7.38 -45.51
C GLY A 46 12.77 -6.85 -44.27
N LYS A 47 11.52 -7.30 -44.06
CA LYS A 47 10.65 -6.80 -42.99
C LYS A 47 10.80 -7.68 -41.73
N PRO A 48 11.07 -7.10 -40.53
CA PRO A 48 11.10 -7.83 -39.27
C PRO A 48 9.69 -8.22 -38.83
N ASP A 49 9.61 -9.36 -38.14
CA ASP A 49 8.42 -9.81 -37.43
C ASP A 49 8.39 -9.28 -35.99
N LEU A 50 9.55 -9.02 -35.38
CA LEU A 50 9.70 -8.43 -34.04
C LEU A 50 10.98 -7.58 -33.93
N LEU A 51 10.92 -6.51 -33.14
CA LEU A 51 12.07 -5.66 -32.82
C LEU A 51 12.44 -5.80 -31.34
N ILE A 52 13.73 -5.95 -31.03
CA ILE A 52 14.28 -5.83 -29.67
C ILE A 52 15.17 -4.59 -29.67
N ILE A 53 14.86 -3.61 -28.83
CA ILE A 53 15.49 -2.29 -28.86
C ILE A 53 15.95 -1.89 -27.46
N ASN A 54 17.21 -1.50 -27.31
CA ASN A 54 17.66 -0.79 -26.13
C ASN A 54 17.04 0.60 -26.08
N ALA A 55 16.06 0.78 -25.20
CA ALA A 55 15.32 2.02 -25.08
C ALA A 55 16.16 3.17 -24.50
N ASP A 56 17.24 2.86 -23.78
CA ASP A 56 18.08 3.88 -23.15
C ASP A 56 19.10 4.49 -24.13
N THR A 57 19.39 3.81 -25.25
CA THR A 57 20.37 4.26 -26.28
C THR A 57 19.77 4.42 -27.67
N ALA A 58 18.48 4.11 -27.85
CA ALA A 58 17.79 4.26 -29.12
C ALA A 58 17.71 5.73 -29.58
N PRO A 59 18.08 6.06 -30.83
CA PRO A 59 17.96 7.42 -31.33
C PRO A 59 16.49 7.84 -31.49
N PRO A 60 16.14 9.13 -31.29
CA PRO A 60 14.75 9.61 -31.40
C PRO A 60 14.07 9.36 -32.75
N ALA A 61 14.84 9.19 -33.81
CA ALA A 61 14.31 8.82 -35.13
C ALA A 61 13.81 7.36 -35.15
N LEU A 62 14.52 6.44 -34.51
CA LEU A 62 14.14 5.04 -34.36
C LEU A 62 12.86 4.91 -33.53
N LEU A 63 12.76 5.64 -32.42
CA LEU A 63 11.56 5.67 -31.57
C LEU A 63 10.31 6.15 -32.34
N ARG A 64 10.47 7.12 -33.25
CA ARG A 64 9.38 7.63 -34.10
C ARG A 64 9.02 6.64 -35.21
N ALA A 65 10.01 6.00 -35.83
CA ALA A 65 9.79 5.00 -36.87
C ALA A 65 9.11 3.75 -36.31
N THR A 66 9.48 3.31 -35.11
CA THR A 66 8.82 2.21 -34.42
C THR A 66 7.39 2.58 -34.10
N ALA A 67 7.13 3.77 -33.52
CA ALA A 67 5.79 4.27 -33.22
C ALA A 67 4.83 4.33 -34.43
N ALA A 68 5.35 4.43 -35.65
CA ALA A 68 4.58 4.42 -36.88
C ALA A 68 4.31 3.01 -37.46
N GLY A 69 5.00 1.97 -36.96
CA GLY A 69 4.93 0.60 -37.47
C GLY A 69 4.04 -0.33 -36.64
N ALA A 70 3.21 -1.16 -37.29
CA ALA A 70 2.33 -2.12 -36.61
C ALA A 70 3.01 -3.44 -36.18
N ARG A 71 4.26 -3.38 -35.69
CA ARG A 71 5.07 -4.58 -35.39
C ARG A 71 5.40 -4.69 -33.90
N PRO A 72 5.38 -5.89 -33.31
CA PRO A 72 5.74 -6.07 -31.90
C PRO A 72 7.13 -5.55 -31.55
N VAL A 73 7.26 -4.87 -30.41
CA VAL A 73 8.54 -4.32 -29.92
C VAL A 73 8.82 -4.74 -28.48
N VAL A 74 10.01 -5.27 -28.24
CA VAL A 74 10.58 -5.52 -26.91
C VAL A 74 11.55 -4.40 -26.59
N TRP A 75 11.31 -3.70 -25.49
CA TRP A 75 12.16 -2.62 -25.00
C TRP A 75 13.08 -3.12 -23.88
N LEU A 76 14.38 -3.15 -24.11
CA LEU A 76 15.37 -3.44 -23.08
C LEU A 76 15.74 -2.15 -22.35
N ARG A 77 15.67 -2.14 -21.02
CA ARG A 77 15.97 -0.96 -20.18
C ARG A 77 16.69 -1.32 -18.90
N ALA A 78 17.59 -0.46 -18.45
CA ALA A 78 18.18 -0.59 -17.11
C ALA A 78 17.15 -0.41 -16.00
N ARG A 79 16.13 0.43 -16.25
CA ARG A 79 15.04 0.77 -15.31
C ARG A 79 13.66 0.49 -15.95
N PRO A 80 13.17 -0.76 -15.95
CA PRO A 80 11.94 -1.15 -16.64
C PRO A 80 10.68 -0.46 -16.09
N GLU A 81 10.68 0.01 -14.84
CA GLU A 81 9.60 0.77 -14.20
C GLU A 81 9.29 2.11 -14.90
N GLN A 82 10.23 2.63 -15.70
CA GLN A 82 10.00 3.83 -16.51
C GLN A 82 9.10 3.56 -17.73
N GLY A 83 8.78 2.29 -18.01
CA GLY A 83 7.88 1.85 -19.07
C GLY A 83 8.46 2.03 -20.47
N SER A 84 7.59 1.86 -21.47
CA SER A 84 7.97 1.99 -22.88
C SER A 84 8.24 3.46 -23.22
N PRO A 85 9.28 3.78 -24.03
CA PRO A 85 9.49 5.12 -24.56
C PRO A 85 8.40 5.54 -25.58
N ALA A 86 7.63 4.60 -26.12
CA ALA A 86 6.58 4.85 -27.11
C ALA A 86 5.18 4.71 -26.51
N LYS A 87 4.87 5.50 -25.46
CA LYS A 87 3.61 5.41 -24.70
C LYS A 87 2.33 5.67 -25.54
N ASP A 88 2.46 6.41 -26.64
CA ASP A 88 1.34 6.82 -27.52
C ASP A 88 1.11 5.89 -28.73
N ALA A 89 2.00 4.91 -28.95
CA ALA A 89 1.92 4.06 -30.11
C ALA A 89 1.05 2.83 -29.83
N ALA A 90 0.06 2.57 -30.69
CA ALA A 90 -0.85 1.41 -30.61
C ALA A 90 -0.15 0.10 -31.04
N ILE A 91 1.04 -0.14 -30.50
CA ILE A 91 1.94 -1.21 -30.90
C ILE A 91 2.04 -2.23 -29.78
N PRO A 92 1.89 -3.52 -30.08
CA PRO A 92 2.14 -4.59 -29.12
C PRO A 92 3.57 -4.45 -28.57
N SER A 93 3.74 -4.06 -27.31
CA SER A 93 5.09 -3.90 -26.75
C SER A 93 5.22 -4.38 -25.32
N VAL A 94 6.42 -4.84 -24.99
CA VAL A 94 6.79 -5.31 -23.65
C VAL A 94 8.10 -4.63 -23.27
N VAL A 95 8.25 -4.29 -21.98
CA VAL A 95 9.47 -3.68 -21.44
C VAL A 95 10.14 -4.71 -20.54
N LEU A 96 11.41 -4.96 -20.78
CA LEU A 96 12.22 -5.92 -20.04
C LEU A 96 13.46 -5.26 -19.43
N PRO A 97 13.90 -5.76 -18.27
CA PRO A 97 15.18 -5.34 -17.72
C PRO A 97 16.31 -5.73 -18.68
N ARG A 98 17.32 -4.88 -18.81
CA ARG A 98 18.54 -5.15 -19.58
C ARG A 98 19.40 -6.25 -18.94
N LEU A 99 19.23 -6.47 -17.64
CA LEU A 99 19.66 -7.69 -16.94
C LEU A 99 18.53 -8.71 -17.03
N PHE A 100 18.51 -9.50 -18.10
CA PHE A 100 17.46 -10.47 -18.39
C PHE A 100 17.95 -11.91 -18.20
N ASP A 101 17.04 -12.78 -17.77
CA ASP A 101 17.23 -14.22 -17.86
C ASP A 101 16.94 -14.68 -19.31
N ALA A 102 17.87 -15.44 -19.89
CA ALA A 102 17.80 -15.86 -21.29
C ALA A 102 16.56 -16.71 -21.60
N HIS A 103 16.13 -17.56 -20.66
CA HIS A 103 14.97 -18.42 -20.85
C HIS A 103 13.66 -17.62 -20.80
N SER A 104 13.54 -16.74 -19.80
CA SER A 104 12.40 -15.83 -19.65
C SER A 104 12.22 -14.90 -20.85
N LEU A 105 13.32 -14.35 -21.39
CA LEU A 105 13.27 -13.51 -22.59
C LEU A 105 12.81 -14.31 -23.81
N ALA A 106 13.32 -15.53 -24.02
CA ALA A 106 12.91 -16.39 -25.13
C ALA A 106 11.42 -16.78 -25.05
N GLU A 107 10.91 -17.09 -23.85
CA GLU A 107 9.48 -17.35 -23.64
C GLU A 107 8.62 -16.13 -23.97
N GLN A 108 9.03 -14.94 -23.53
CA GLN A 108 8.27 -13.72 -23.81
C GLN A 108 8.27 -13.33 -25.29
N VAL A 109 9.41 -13.48 -25.98
CA VAL A 109 9.51 -13.28 -27.43
C VAL A 109 8.59 -14.27 -28.16
N GLN A 110 8.60 -15.54 -27.75
CA GLN A 110 7.72 -16.56 -28.33
C GLN A 110 6.23 -16.24 -28.06
N GLN A 111 5.91 -15.77 -26.86
CA GLN A 111 4.54 -15.39 -26.49
C GLN A 111 4.05 -14.16 -27.29
N LEU A 112 4.90 -13.15 -27.47
CA LEU A 112 4.62 -11.96 -28.28
C LEU A 112 4.38 -12.29 -29.75
N LEU A 113 5.15 -13.21 -30.33
CA LEU A 113 5.00 -13.64 -31.71
C LEU A 113 3.77 -14.53 -31.93
N ARG A 114 3.41 -15.38 -30.96
CA ARG A 114 2.22 -16.25 -31.02
C ARG A 114 0.92 -15.52 -30.71
N HIS A 115 0.97 -14.61 -29.73
CA HIS A 115 -0.15 -13.84 -29.20
C HIS A 115 0.29 -12.38 -29.01
N PRO A 116 0.36 -11.58 -30.09
CA PRO A 116 0.71 -10.17 -29.95
C PRO A 116 -0.27 -9.52 -28.98
N PRO A 117 0.19 -8.86 -27.90
CA PRO A 117 -0.69 -8.20 -26.96
C PRO A 117 -1.59 -7.25 -27.75
N ALA A 118 -2.91 -7.38 -27.54
CA ALA A 118 -3.86 -6.48 -28.16
C ALA A 118 -3.41 -5.04 -27.85
N PRO A 119 -3.45 -4.11 -28.83
CA PRO A 119 -3.14 -2.71 -28.56
C PRO A 119 -3.92 -2.29 -27.32
N VAL A 120 -3.22 -1.68 -26.35
CA VAL A 120 -3.76 -1.28 -25.03
C VAL A 120 -5.21 -0.91 -25.21
N ALA A 121 -6.10 -1.76 -24.68
CA ALA A 121 -7.50 -1.76 -25.05
C ALA A 121 -8.02 -0.33 -25.06
N ARG A 122 -8.44 0.18 -26.23
CA ARG A 122 -9.26 1.39 -26.27
C ARG A 122 -10.34 1.18 -25.22
N LEU A 123 -10.53 2.14 -24.31
CA LEU A 123 -11.66 2.11 -23.40
C LEU A 123 -12.92 2.07 -24.28
N THR A 124 -13.49 0.87 -24.44
CA THR A 124 -14.70 0.67 -25.22
C THR A 124 -15.84 1.37 -24.48
N ARG A 125 -16.87 1.80 -25.22
CA ARG A 125 -18.03 2.49 -24.62
C ARG A 125 -18.62 1.71 -23.43
N ASP A 126 -18.51 0.39 -23.47
CA ASP A 126 -18.98 -0.53 -22.44
C ASP A 126 -18.21 -0.40 -21.11
N LYS A 127 -16.95 0.04 -21.15
CA LYS A 127 -16.09 0.26 -19.96
C LYS A 127 -16.26 1.65 -19.34
N LEU A 128 -17.22 2.43 -19.84
CA LEU A 128 -17.58 3.76 -19.35
C LEU A 128 -18.86 3.73 -18.50
N SER A 129 -19.29 2.54 -18.07
CA SER A 129 -20.49 2.29 -17.29
C SER A 129 -20.20 1.37 -16.11
N TYR A 130 -21.21 1.17 -15.25
CA TYR A 130 -21.17 0.17 -14.19
C TYR A 130 -20.80 -1.21 -14.77
N PRO A 131 -19.88 -1.97 -14.14
CA PRO A 131 -19.30 -1.77 -12.81
C PRO A 131 -17.95 -1.03 -12.76
N TYR A 132 -17.40 -0.59 -13.90
CA TYR A 132 -16.09 0.09 -13.95
C TYR A 132 -16.12 1.52 -13.41
N LEU A 133 -17.29 2.16 -13.52
CA LEU A 133 -17.61 3.46 -12.93
C LEU A 133 -18.84 3.30 -12.04
N THR A 134 -18.87 3.99 -10.90
CA THR A 134 -20.10 4.10 -10.10
C THR A 134 -21.18 4.80 -10.92
N GLU A 135 -22.45 4.51 -10.64
CA GLU A 135 -23.57 5.17 -11.33
C GLU A 135 -23.48 6.69 -11.23
N GLU A 136 -23.07 7.18 -10.06
CA GLU A 136 -22.87 8.60 -9.79
C GLU A 136 -21.73 9.20 -10.62
N ALA A 137 -20.56 8.54 -10.68
CA ALA A 137 -19.46 9.00 -11.51
C ALA A 137 -19.82 8.98 -13.01
N ALA A 138 -20.60 7.99 -13.45
CA ALA A 138 -21.09 7.93 -14.83
C ALA A 138 -22.11 9.04 -15.12
N ARG A 139 -22.99 9.38 -14.17
CA ARG A 139 -23.94 10.50 -14.29
C ARG A 139 -23.19 11.83 -14.38
N MET A 140 -22.27 12.10 -13.46
CA MET A 140 -21.43 13.29 -13.50
C MET A 140 -20.59 13.37 -14.77
N ALA A 141 -20.05 12.25 -15.26
CA ALA A 141 -19.32 12.22 -16.52
C ALA A 141 -20.19 12.61 -17.73
N ARG A 142 -21.46 12.18 -17.77
CA ARG A 142 -22.42 12.60 -18.80
C ARG A 142 -22.74 14.09 -18.73
N GLU A 143 -22.95 14.62 -17.54
CA GLU A 143 -23.19 16.04 -17.32
C GLU A 143 -21.97 16.87 -17.74
N ALA A 144 -20.77 16.46 -17.30
CA ALA A 144 -19.52 17.10 -17.68
C ALA A 144 -19.26 17.02 -19.19
N ALA A 145 -19.60 15.92 -19.86
CA ALA A 145 -19.42 15.78 -21.30
C ALA A 145 -20.18 16.84 -22.10
N SER A 146 -21.35 17.26 -21.63
CA SER A 146 -22.17 18.31 -22.27
C SER A 146 -21.61 19.74 -22.15
N SER A 147 -20.57 19.93 -21.32
CA SER A 147 -19.95 21.22 -21.03
C SER A 147 -18.51 21.29 -21.55
N ARG A 148 -18.00 22.50 -21.80
CA ARG A 148 -16.57 22.76 -22.06
C ARG A 148 -15.81 23.19 -20.81
N LEU A 149 -16.48 23.30 -19.67
CA LEU A 149 -15.87 23.74 -18.41
C LEU A 149 -14.78 22.76 -17.94
N PRO A 150 -13.77 23.26 -17.20
CA PRO A 150 -12.77 22.42 -16.55
C PRO A 150 -13.41 21.41 -15.59
N VAL A 151 -12.88 20.19 -15.61
CA VAL A 151 -13.31 19.10 -14.73
C VAL A 151 -12.16 18.73 -13.81
N LEU A 152 -12.44 18.62 -12.51
CA LEU A 152 -11.48 18.13 -11.52
C LEU A 152 -11.93 16.78 -10.96
N ILE A 153 -11.14 15.74 -11.19
CA ILE A 153 -11.39 14.37 -10.74
C ILE A 153 -10.52 14.07 -9.52
N SER A 154 -11.13 13.97 -8.35
CA SER A 154 -10.44 13.66 -7.09
C SER A 154 -10.66 12.21 -6.70
N GLY A 155 -9.65 11.57 -6.11
CA GLY A 155 -9.78 10.22 -5.57
C GLY A 155 -8.43 9.58 -5.34
N GLU A 156 -8.37 8.53 -4.53
CA GLU A 156 -7.12 7.82 -4.25
C GLU A 156 -6.48 7.20 -5.50
N PRO A 157 -5.16 6.94 -5.49
CA PRO A 157 -4.50 6.19 -6.55
C PRO A 157 -5.24 4.88 -6.88
N GLY A 158 -5.44 4.61 -8.17
CA GLY A 158 -6.10 3.39 -8.64
C GLY A 158 -7.63 3.40 -8.55
N THR A 159 -8.30 4.51 -8.23
CA THR A 159 -9.78 4.59 -8.18
C THR A 159 -10.48 4.64 -9.54
N GLY A 160 -9.73 4.81 -10.63
CA GLY A 160 -10.26 4.88 -12.00
C GLY A 160 -10.38 6.29 -12.60
N ARG A 161 -9.64 7.29 -12.10
CA ARG A 161 -9.67 8.69 -12.59
C ARG A 161 -9.49 8.81 -14.11
N ALA A 162 -8.53 8.07 -14.68
CA ALA A 162 -8.30 8.05 -16.12
C ALA A 162 -9.49 7.47 -16.91
N ARG A 163 -10.23 6.51 -16.35
CA ARG A 163 -11.44 5.95 -16.97
C ARG A 163 -12.57 6.97 -17.01
N VAL A 164 -12.74 7.76 -15.96
CA VAL A 164 -13.70 8.86 -15.92
C VAL A 164 -13.35 9.93 -16.95
N ALA A 165 -12.08 10.34 -17.05
CA ALA A 165 -11.64 11.32 -18.04
C ALA A 165 -11.92 10.85 -19.47
N ALA A 166 -11.60 9.58 -19.76
CA ALA A 166 -11.92 8.96 -21.03
C ALA A 166 -13.44 8.85 -21.26
N ALA A 167 -14.24 8.62 -20.22
CA ALA A 167 -15.70 8.57 -20.32
C ALA A 167 -16.28 9.91 -20.74
N ILE A 168 -15.88 10.99 -20.07
CA ILE A 168 -16.27 12.37 -20.39
C ILE A 168 -15.97 12.67 -21.86
N HIS A 169 -14.76 12.33 -22.31
CA HIS A 169 -14.34 12.57 -23.68
C HIS A 169 -15.12 11.75 -24.71
N ALA A 170 -15.30 10.44 -24.46
CA ALA A 170 -16.02 9.55 -25.38
C ALA A 170 -17.51 9.92 -25.54
N LEU A 171 -18.09 10.59 -24.54
CA LEU A 171 -19.45 11.12 -24.56
C LEU A 171 -19.55 12.50 -25.24
N ALA A 172 -18.42 13.18 -25.43
CA ALA A 172 -18.31 14.47 -26.11
C ALA A 172 -17.43 14.37 -27.38
N PRO A 173 -17.84 13.58 -28.40
CA PRO A 173 -17.04 13.35 -29.59
C PRO A 173 -16.86 14.64 -30.41
N GLY A 174 -15.64 14.93 -30.85
CA GLY A 174 -15.33 16.08 -31.70
C GLY A 174 -13.93 16.66 -31.52
N THR A 175 -13.25 16.31 -30.42
CA THR A 175 -11.86 16.71 -30.15
C THR A 175 -10.98 15.46 -30.00
N ARG A 176 -9.66 15.64 -29.96
CA ARG A 176 -8.73 14.56 -29.59
C ARG A 176 -8.41 14.64 -28.10
N LEU A 177 -8.47 13.52 -27.38
CA LEU A 177 -7.97 13.42 -26.01
C LEU A 177 -6.46 13.20 -26.04
N VAL A 178 -5.72 14.03 -25.31
CA VAL A 178 -4.28 13.88 -25.09
C VAL A 178 -4.04 13.80 -23.59
N THR A 179 -3.37 12.75 -23.15
CA THR A 179 -2.98 12.58 -21.75
C THR A 179 -1.58 13.12 -21.54
N ILE A 180 -1.41 14.01 -20.57
CA ILE A 180 -0.12 14.58 -20.20
C ILE A 180 0.16 14.21 -18.75
N THR A 181 1.37 13.71 -18.50
CA THR A 181 1.86 13.55 -17.12
C THR A 181 2.05 14.94 -16.53
N ALA A 182 1.39 15.25 -15.41
CA ALA A 182 1.33 16.62 -14.93
C ALA A 182 2.73 17.26 -14.73
N LYS A 183 3.71 16.49 -14.26
CA LYS A 183 5.12 16.94 -14.08
C LYS A 183 5.80 17.41 -15.37
N THR A 184 5.36 16.93 -16.54
CA THR A 184 5.93 17.30 -17.84
C THR A 184 5.15 18.44 -18.51
N CYS A 185 4.14 19.00 -17.83
CA CYS A 185 3.32 20.07 -18.37
C CYS A 185 4.14 21.36 -18.52
N THR A 186 4.59 21.63 -19.74
CA THR A 186 5.40 22.80 -20.09
C THR A 186 4.85 23.43 -21.36
N ARG A 187 5.18 24.71 -21.61
CA ARG A 187 4.69 25.43 -22.80
C ARG A 187 5.08 24.75 -24.13
N PRO A 188 6.30 24.19 -24.31
CA PRO A 188 6.63 23.42 -25.50
C PRO A 188 5.69 22.23 -25.72
N VAL A 189 5.41 21.45 -24.66
CA VAL A 189 4.51 20.29 -24.73
C VAL A 189 3.08 20.74 -25.09
N LEU A 190 2.59 21.83 -24.50
CA LEU A 190 1.26 22.36 -24.85
C LEU A 190 1.20 22.91 -26.29
N ASN A 191 2.28 23.53 -26.78
CA ASN A 191 2.36 23.99 -28.17
C ASN A 191 2.31 22.83 -29.17
N GLU A 192 2.93 21.69 -28.85
CA GLU A 192 2.89 20.50 -29.71
C GLU A 192 1.48 19.92 -29.89
N LEU A 193 0.56 20.21 -28.95
CA LEU A 193 -0.84 19.81 -29.08
C LEU A 193 -1.54 20.44 -30.29
N ALA A 194 -1.04 21.55 -30.83
CA ALA A 194 -1.56 22.11 -32.08
C ALA A 194 -1.42 21.14 -33.27
N ASN A 195 -0.56 20.12 -33.17
CA ASN A 195 -0.47 19.06 -34.16
C ASN A 195 -1.67 18.09 -34.12
N ALA A 196 -2.42 18.07 -33.02
CA ALA A 196 -3.59 17.21 -32.83
C ALA A 196 -4.88 17.83 -33.38
N GLY A 197 -4.90 19.13 -33.70
CA GLY A 197 -6.03 19.87 -34.26
C GLY A 197 -6.24 21.22 -33.59
N ASP A 198 -7.30 21.94 -34.00
CA ASP A 198 -7.64 23.28 -33.48
C ASP A 198 -8.33 23.24 -32.10
N HIS A 199 -8.89 22.07 -31.74
CA HIS A 199 -9.56 21.83 -30.47
C HIS A 199 -9.07 20.52 -29.85
N VAL A 200 -8.50 20.60 -28.64
CA VAL A 200 -7.92 19.45 -27.94
C VAL A 200 -8.48 19.36 -26.52
N THR A 201 -8.73 18.13 -26.06
CA THR A 201 -9.01 17.86 -24.65
C THR A 201 -7.76 17.29 -24.00
N VAL A 202 -7.27 17.95 -22.96
CA VAL A 202 -6.07 17.56 -22.23
C VAL A 202 -6.49 16.92 -20.91
N PHE A 203 -6.03 15.69 -20.70
CA PHE A 203 -6.13 15.03 -19.40
C PHE A 203 -4.80 15.17 -18.65
N LEU A 204 -4.83 15.81 -17.49
CA LEU A 204 -3.68 15.98 -16.59
C LEU A 204 -3.81 15.01 -15.42
N ASP A 205 -3.01 13.94 -15.40
CA ASP A 205 -2.99 13.01 -14.27
C ASP A 205 -2.02 13.47 -13.18
N ASP A 206 -2.55 13.60 -11.97
CA ASP A 206 -1.90 14.07 -10.75
C ASP A 206 -1.43 15.53 -10.80
N VAL A 207 -2.37 16.44 -11.04
CA VAL A 207 -2.15 17.90 -11.15
C VAL A 207 -1.52 18.51 -9.89
N ALA A 208 -1.63 17.86 -8.73
CA ALA A 208 -0.95 18.30 -7.50
C ALA A 208 0.58 18.31 -7.62
N ALA A 209 1.16 17.58 -8.57
CA ALA A 209 2.61 17.41 -8.72
C ALA A 209 3.26 18.39 -9.70
N ILE A 210 2.53 19.39 -10.22
CA ILE A 210 3.06 20.36 -11.19
C ILE A 210 3.93 21.43 -10.53
N SER A 211 4.97 21.88 -11.24
CA SER A 211 5.83 22.99 -10.80
C SER A 211 5.04 24.31 -10.75
N GLU A 212 5.53 25.27 -9.98
CA GLU A 212 4.93 26.61 -9.87
C GLU A 212 4.77 27.30 -11.24
N ASP A 213 5.81 27.23 -12.09
CA ASP A 213 5.76 27.74 -13.47
C ASP A 213 4.65 27.05 -14.30
N ALA A 214 4.47 25.74 -14.12
CA ALA A 214 3.43 24.99 -14.79
C ALA A 214 2.03 25.35 -14.24
N GLN A 215 1.92 25.72 -12.95
CA GLN A 215 0.68 26.24 -12.37
C GLN A 215 0.29 27.57 -13.01
N ALA A 216 1.24 28.51 -13.14
CA ALA A 216 1.02 29.81 -13.76
C ALA A 216 0.64 29.65 -15.25
N LEU A 217 1.34 28.78 -15.98
CA LEU A 217 1.01 28.46 -17.37
C LEU A 217 -0.39 27.86 -17.52
N LEU A 218 -0.75 26.90 -16.67
CA LEU A 218 -2.06 26.26 -16.74
C LEU A 218 -3.19 27.23 -16.39
N LEU A 219 -2.95 28.15 -15.44
CA LEU A 219 -3.89 29.21 -15.11
C LEU A 219 -4.13 30.13 -16.32
N GLU A 220 -3.08 30.56 -17.02
CA GLU A 220 -3.18 31.37 -18.25
C GLU A 220 -4.01 30.65 -19.32
N VAL A 221 -3.75 29.36 -19.54
CA VAL A 221 -4.48 28.53 -20.52
C VAL A 221 -5.96 28.41 -20.15
N LEU A 222 -6.28 28.23 -18.86
CA LEU A 222 -7.65 28.11 -18.38
C LEU A 222 -8.42 29.43 -18.48
N ASP A 223 -7.78 30.55 -18.14
CA ASP A 223 -8.38 31.89 -18.23
C ASP A 223 -8.64 32.30 -19.68
N ALA A 224 -7.71 31.99 -20.59
CA ALA A 224 -7.83 32.32 -22.00
C ALA A 224 -8.69 31.31 -22.79
N GLY A 225 -8.95 30.11 -22.23
CA GLY A 225 -9.66 29.01 -22.91
C GLY A 225 -8.82 28.28 -23.98
N GLY A 226 -7.51 28.50 -24.00
CA GLY A 226 -6.62 28.05 -25.06
C GLY A 226 -5.24 28.67 -24.99
N LEU A 227 -4.45 28.45 -26.04
CA LEU A 227 -3.08 28.93 -26.16
C LEU A 227 -2.81 29.41 -27.59
N GLN A 228 -2.12 30.54 -27.73
CA GLN A 228 -1.58 30.94 -29.02
C GLN A 228 -0.34 30.10 -29.36
N THR A 229 -0.39 29.35 -30.46
CA THR A 229 0.71 28.51 -30.93
C THR A 229 1.31 29.04 -32.23
N GLN A 230 2.40 28.43 -32.69
CA GLN A 230 2.98 28.74 -34.00
C GLN A 230 2.03 28.43 -35.17
N ARG A 231 1.03 27.55 -34.96
CA ARG A 231 0.06 27.15 -35.99
C ARG A 231 -1.26 27.92 -35.89
N GLY A 232 -1.38 28.86 -34.95
CA GLY A 232 -2.60 29.63 -34.68
C GLY A 232 -3.14 29.40 -33.27
N TRP A 233 -4.36 29.87 -33.04
CA TRP A 233 -5.06 29.69 -31.77
C TRP A 233 -5.47 28.23 -31.57
N LEU A 234 -5.10 27.65 -30.43
CA LEU A 234 -5.49 26.29 -30.02
C LEU A 234 -6.45 26.38 -28.85
N GLU A 235 -7.69 25.90 -29.03
CA GLU A 235 -8.64 25.77 -27.91
C GLU A 235 -8.31 24.51 -27.08
N ILE A 236 -8.18 24.69 -25.77
CA ILE A 236 -7.81 23.61 -24.85
C ILE A 236 -8.90 23.44 -23.80
N ARG A 237 -9.52 22.26 -23.79
CA ARG A 237 -10.36 21.81 -22.68
C ARG A 237 -9.52 21.01 -21.70
N VAL A 238 -9.58 21.34 -20.40
CA VAL A 238 -8.79 20.66 -19.36
C VAL A 238 -9.67 19.72 -18.53
N ILE A 239 -9.21 18.48 -18.38
CA ILE A 239 -9.69 17.52 -17.39
C ILE A 239 -8.49 17.23 -16.48
N ALA A 240 -8.54 17.64 -15.23
CA ALA A 240 -7.48 17.40 -14.26
C ALA A 240 -7.86 16.28 -13.30
N ALA A 241 -6.88 15.50 -12.85
CA ALA A 241 -7.04 14.52 -11.79
C ALA A 241 -6.04 14.76 -10.67
N SER A 242 -6.43 14.50 -9.42
CA SER A 242 -5.52 14.56 -8.28
C SER A 242 -5.70 13.37 -7.34
N SER A 243 -4.57 12.84 -6.87
CA SER A 243 -4.52 11.88 -5.77
C SER A 243 -4.46 12.54 -4.39
N ASN A 244 -4.04 13.80 -4.34
CA ASN A 244 -3.92 14.59 -3.12
C ASN A 244 -5.11 15.55 -2.96
N ASP A 245 -5.38 15.96 -1.73
CA ASP A 245 -6.37 16.98 -1.44
C ASP A 245 -5.86 18.37 -1.88
N LEU A 246 -6.26 18.79 -3.08
CA LEU A 246 -5.88 20.09 -3.64
C LEU A 246 -6.42 21.26 -2.82
N ALA A 247 -7.55 21.11 -2.13
CA ALA A 247 -8.09 22.19 -1.31
C ALA A 247 -7.16 22.47 -0.12
N SER A 248 -6.71 21.40 0.54
CA SER A 248 -5.69 21.49 1.61
C SER A 248 -4.37 22.07 1.09
N LEU A 249 -3.89 21.63 -0.08
CA LEU A 249 -2.65 22.18 -0.68
C LEU A 249 -2.78 23.66 -1.06
N ALA A 250 -3.96 24.09 -1.52
CA ALA A 250 -4.25 25.49 -1.82
C ALA A 250 -4.33 26.34 -0.54
N TYR A 251 -4.85 25.76 0.54
CA TYR A 251 -4.88 26.43 1.84
C TYR A 251 -3.47 26.64 2.42
N THR A 252 -2.62 25.60 2.39
CA THR A 252 -1.24 25.63 2.91
C THR A 252 -0.26 26.39 2.03
N GLY A 253 -0.67 26.80 0.83
CA GLY A 253 0.17 27.55 -0.12
C GLY A 253 1.09 26.68 -0.98
N ALA A 254 0.97 25.35 -0.89
CA ALA A 254 1.69 24.41 -1.75
C ALA A 254 1.11 24.33 -3.18
N PHE A 255 -0.11 24.83 -3.37
CA PHE A 255 -0.79 24.91 -4.66
C PHE A 255 -1.46 26.28 -4.82
N SER A 256 -1.47 26.82 -6.04
CA SER A 256 -2.11 28.12 -6.31
C SER A 256 -3.62 28.05 -6.08
N ARG A 257 -4.13 28.95 -5.23
CA ARG A 257 -5.56 29.07 -4.95
C ARG A 257 -6.36 29.42 -6.20
N ASP A 258 -5.83 30.32 -7.02
CA ASP A 258 -6.49 30.78 -8.23
C ASP A 258 -6.63 29.63 -9.23
N LEU A 259 -5.57 28.85 -9.40
CA LEU A 259 -5.61 27.65 -10.24
C LEU A 259 -6.58 26.61 -9.70
N TYR A 260 -6.60 26.38 -8.37
CA TYR A 260 -7.55 25.47 -7.75
C TYR A 260 -9.01 25.86 -8.07
N TYR A 261 -9.38 27.14 -7.91
CA TYR A 261 -10.74 27.59 -8.21
C TYR A 261 -11.09 27.50 -9.71
N ARG A 262 -10.11 27.68 -10.61
CA ARG A 262 -10.31 27.51 -12.06
C ARG A 262 -10.43 26.06 -12.48
N LEU A 263 -9.75 25.13 -11.81
CA LEU A 263 -9.87 23.70 -12.07
C LEU A 263 -11.14 23.11 -11.46
N ASN A 264 -11.49 23.54 -10.25
CA ASN A 264 -12.58 23.00 -9.44
C ASN A 264 -13.97 23.56 -9.83
N VAL A 265 -14.25 23.64 -11.13
CA VAL A 265 -15.55 24.11 -11.64
C VAL A 265 -16.57 22.96 -11.69
N LEU A 266 -16.16 21.81 -12.23
CA LEU A 266 -16.93 20.58 -12.21
C LEU A 266 -16.18 19.50 -11.41
N PRO A 267 -16.41 19.39 -10.09
CA PRO A 267 -15.78 18.37 -9.26
C PRO A 267 -16.42 16.98 -9.47
N ILE A 268 -15.59 15.96 -9.61
CA ILE A 268 -15.99 14.55 -9.60
C ILE A 268 -15.12 13.82 -8.57
N THR A 269 -15.73 13.36 -7.48
CA THR A 269 -15.01 12.64 -6.42
C THR A 269 -15.26 11.14 -6.55
N LEU A 270 -14.18 10.37 -6.65
CA LEU A 270 -14.21 8.91 -6.73
C LEU A 270 -13.92 8.30 -5.36
N PRO A 271 -14.89 7.58 -4.76
CA PRO A 271 -14.67 6.91 -3.49
C PRO A 271 -13.70 5.73 -3.67
N PRO A 272 -12.84 5.47 -2.67
CA PRO A 272 -12.00 4.29 -2.66
C PRO A 272 -12.84 3.01 -2.60
N LEU A 273 -12.29 1.90 -3.05
CA LEU A 273 -13.02 0.64 -3.23
C LEU A 273 -13.52 0.06 -1.89
N ARG A 274 -12.83 0.35 -0.78
CA ARG A 274 -13.25 -0.02 0.58
C ARG A 274 -14.52 0.68 1.07
N ASP A 275 -14.86 1.84 0.53
CA ASP A 275 -16.09 2.56 0.89
C ASP A 275 -17.29 2.06 0.05
N ARG A 276 -17.02 1.21 -0.96
CA ARG A 276 -18.01 0.58 -1.86
C ARG A 276 -17.78 -0.93 -2.00
N PRO A 277 -17.79 -1.71 -0.90
CA PRO A 277 -17.53 -3.15 -0.94
C PRO A 277 -18.60 -3.93 -1.73
N HIS A 278 -19.80 -3.37 -1.89
CA HIS A 278 -20.89 -3.95 -2.68
C HIS A 278 -20.64 -3.93 -4.19
N ASP A 279 -19.78 -3.04 -4.69
CA ASP A 279 -19.41 -2.97 -6.10
C ASP A 279 -18.36 -4.02 -6.49
N VAL A 280 -17.57 -4.47 -5.51
CA VAL A 280 -16.42 -5.37 -5.73
C VAL A 280 -16.81 -6.66 -6.45
N PRO A 281 -17.90 -7.37 -6.13
CA PRO A 281 -18.28 -8.59 -6.86
C PRO A 281 -18.61 -8.37 -8.34
N ALA A 282 -19.29 -7.27 -8.68
CA ALA A 282 -19.63 -6.96 -10.06
C ALA A 282 -18.37 -6.54 -10.83
N LEU A 283 -17.55 -5.67 -10.21
CA LEU A 283 -16.30 -5.20 -10.77
C LEU A 283 -15.30 -6.35 -10.99
N ALA A 284 -15.15 -7.26 -10.03
CA ALA A 284 -14.26 -8.41 -10.14
C ALA A 284 -14.66 -9.35 -11.28
N ARG A 285 -15.96 -9.60 -11.48
CA ARG A 285 -16.46 -10.42 -12.60
C ARG A 285 -16.18 -9.76 -13.95
N ALA A 286 -16.42 -8.45 -14.07
CA ALA A 286 -16.19 -7.72 -15.30
C ALA A 286 -14.69 -7.66 -15.66
N ILE A 287 -13.84 -7.35 -14.69
CA ILE A 287 -12.37 -7.39 -14.85
C ILE A 287 -11.90 -8.80 -15.22
N ALA A 288 -12.40 -9.84 -14.54
CA ALA A 288 -12.02 -11.22 -14.84
C ALA A 288 -12.40 -11.61 -16.27
N ALA A 289 -13.59 -11.24 -16.74
CA ALA A 289 -14.02 -11.49 -18.11
C ALA A 289 -13.11 -10.79 -19.14
N ASP A 290 -12.74 -9.53 -18.89
CA ASP A 290 -11.79 -8.77 -19.71
C ASP A 290 -10.41 -9.43 -19.75
N LEU A 291 -9.91 -9.88 -18.60
CA LEU A 291 -8.62 -10.55 -18.49
C LEU A 291 -8.64 -11.90 -19.20
N CYS A 292 -9.69 -12.70 -19.03
CA CYS A 292 -9.84 -13.97 -19.73
C CYS A 292 -9.88 -13.79 -21.25
N SER A 293 -10.62 -12.78 -21.74
CA SER A 293 -10.66 -12.45 -23.16
C SER A 293 -9.29 -12.01 -23.68
N SER A 294 -8.54 -11.25 -22.89
CA SER A 294 -7.22 -10.73 -23.27
C SER A 294 -6.12 -11.79 -23.21
N LEU A 295 -6.24 -12.75 -22.30
CA LEU A 295 -5.33 -13.89 -22.12
C LEU A 295 -5.73 -15.12 -22.94
N ALA A 296 -6.82 -15.02 -23.72
CA ALA A 296 -7.41 -16.11 -24.50
C ALA A 296 -7.66 -17.39 -23.67
N CYS A 297 -8.15 -17.24 -22.44
CA CYS A 297 -8.48 -18.36 -21.55
C CYS A 297 -9.99 -18.46 -21.27
N THR A 298 -10.41 -19.61 -20.74
CA THR A 298 -11.82 -19.86 -20.40
C THR A 298 -12.31 -18.88 -19.34
N PRO A 299 -13.54 -18.33 -19.48
CA PRO A 299 -14.13 -17.47 -18.48
C PRO A 299 -14.13 -18.12 -17.09
N VAL A 300 -13.71 -17.37 -16.08
CA VAL A 300 -13.67 -17.85 -14.70
C VAL A 300 -14.88 -17.36 -13.90
N ALA A 301 -15.37 -18.21 -13.00
CA ALA A 301 -16.34 -17.88 -11.97
C ALA A 301 -15.66 -17.78 -10.61
N PHE A 302 -16.27 -17.04 -9.68
CA PHE A 302 -15.80 -16.97 -8.29
C PHE A 302 -16.76 -17.74 -7.38
N SER A 303 -16.20 -18.53 -6.45
CA SER A 303 -17.00 -19.15 -5.40
C SER A 303 -17.61 -18.07 -4.47
N PRO A 304 -18.73 -18.35 -3.77
CA PRO A 304 -19.29 -17.42 -2.79
C PRO A 304 -18.28 -16.99 -1.71
N ARG A 305 -17.37 -17.90 -1.32
CA ARG A 305 -16.30 -17.61 -0.36
C ARG A 305 -15.23 -16.69 -0.94
N ALA A 306 -14.82 -16.91 -2.20
CA ALA A 306 -13.90 -16.02 -2.91
C ALA A 306 -14.50 -14.63 -3.07
N THR A 307 -15.77 -14.53 -3.49
CA THR A 307 -16.49 -13.25 -3.60
C THR A 307 -16.57 -12.51 -2.27
N GLN A 308 -16.90 -13.22 -1.18
CA GLN A 308 -16.91 -12.63 0.16
C GLN A 308 -15.50 -12.16 0.58
N ARG A 309 -14.46 -12.93 0.28
CA ARG A 309 -13.07 -12.57 0.57
C ARG A 309 -12.63 -11.31 -0.18
N LEU A 310 -12.96 -11.21 -1.46
CA LEU A 310 -12.71 -10.02 -2.29
C LEU A 310 -13.45 -8.80 -1.73
N SER A 311 -14.70 -8.95 -1.32
CA SER A 311 -15.53 -7.84 -0.82
C SER A 311 -15.06 -7.30 0.55
N ARG A 312 -14.42 -8.15 1.37
CA ARG A 312 -13.91 -7.78 2.70
C ARG A 312 -12.47 -7.26 2.70
N TYR A 313 -11.79 -7.33 1.56
CA TYR A 313 -10.42 -6.84 1.44
C TYR A 313 -10.40 -5.30 1.33
N LEU A 314 -9.39 -4.65 1.91
CA LEU A 314 -9.35 -3.19 2.08
C LEU A 314 -8.95 -2.41 0.82
N TRP A 315 -8.38 -3.08 -0.19
CA TRP A 315 -8.08 -2.51 -1.51
C TRP A 315 -7.42 -1.12 -1.47
N PHE A 316 -6.28 -1.00 -0.80
CA PHE A 316 -5.54 0.28 -0.72
C PHE A 316 -5.06 0.77 -2.09
N GLY A 317 -4.78 -0.14 -3.03
CA GLY A 317 -4.53 0.20 -4.43
C GLY A 317 -5.78 0.21 -5.31
N ASN A 318 -6.97 0.18 -4.70
CA ASN A 318 -8.28 0.32 -5.35
C ASN A 318 -8.47 -0.67 -6.53
N THR A 319 -9.00 -0.20 -7.67
CA THR A 319 -9.27 -1.07 -8.82
C THR A 319 -7.99 -1.57 -9.47
N ALA A 320 -6.89 -0.82 -9.39
CA ALA A 320 -5.59 -1.24 -9.91
C ALA A 320 -5.03 -2.45 -9.14
N GLU A 321 -5.18 -2.47 -7.81
CA GLU A 321 -4.81 -3.63 -7.00
C GLU A 321 -5.72 -4.83 -7.29
N LEU A 322 -7.04 -4.61 -7.41
CA LEU A 322 -7.98 -5.67 -7.77
C LEU A 322 -7.63 -6.30 -9.13
N GLU A 323 -7.34 -5.48 -10.14
CA GLU A 323 -6.91 -5.96 -11.46
C GLU A 323 -5.63 -6.79 -11.37
N ALA A 324 -4.64 -6.34 -10.60
CA ALA A 324 -3.39 -7.09 -10.41
C ALA A 324 -3.61 -8.43 -9.69
N VAL A 325 -4.43 -8.46 -8.65
CA VAL A 325 -4.77 -9.69 -7.92
C VAL A 325 -5.47 -10.68 -8.84
N LEU A 326 -6.48 -10.22 -9.59
CA LEU A 326 -7.23 -11.08 -10.51
C LEU A 326 -6.37 -11.56 -11.68
N ALA A 327 -5.55 -10.71 -12.25
CA ALA A 327 -4.62 -11.10 -13.32
C ALA A 327 -3.68 -12.22 -12.85
N ARG A 328 -3.10 -12.09 -11.65
CA ARG A 328 -2.25 -13.15 -11.07
C ARG A 328 -3.02 -14.43 -10.80
N THR A 329 -4.17 -14.34 -10.14
CA THR A 329 -5.01 -15.50 -9.81
C THR A 329 -5.45 -16.25 -11.06
N ILE A 330 -5.93 -15.56 -12.10
CA ILE A 330 -6.39 -16.19 -13.34
C ILE A 330 -5.22 -16.86 -14.08
N SER A 331 -4.06 -16.18 -14.13
CA SER A 331 -2.87 -16.71 -14.82
C SER A 331 -2.32 -17.98 -14.17
N LEU A 332 -2.37 -18.06 -12.83
CA LEU A 332 -1.76 -19.15 -12.05
C LEU A 332 -2.73 -20.28 -11.71
N ALA A 333 -4.00 -19.99 -11.41
CA ALA A 333 -4.95 -20.99 -10.95
C ALA A 333 -5.36 -21.97 -12.06
N ARG A 334 -5.49 -21.51 -13.31
CA ARG A 334 -5.93 -22.31 -14.48
C ARG A 334 -7.18 -23.17 -14.18
N LYS A 335 -8.16 -22.60 -13.47
CA LYS A 335 -9.43 -23.24 -13.07
C LYS A 335 -10.60 -22.44 -13.59
N GLU A 336 -11.72 -23.11 -13.86
CA GLU A 336 -12.99 -22.47 -14.21
C GLU A 336 -13.64 -21.79 -13.00
N VAL A 337 -13.39 -22.30 -11.78
CA VAL A 337 -13.92 -21.72 -10.53
C VAL A 337 -12.76 -21.37 -9.61
N ILE A 338 -12.66 -20.09 -9.26
CA ILE A 338 -11.70 -19.52 -8.31
C ILE A 338 -12.31 -19.57 -6.91
N ASP A 339 -11.67 -20.30 -6.00
CA ASP A 339 -12.05 -20.33 -4.58
C ASP A 339 -11.12 -19.46 -3.72
N ILE A 340 -11.41 -19.36 -2.42
CA ILE A 340 -10.69 -18.47 -1.49
C ILE A 340 -9.17 -18.70 -1.47
N GLY A 341 -8.72 -19.95 -1.61
CA GLY A 341 -7.30 -20.32 -1.60
C GLY A 341 -6.57 -19.99 -2.90
N ASP A 342 -7.29 -19.71 -3.98
CA ASP A 342 -6.72 -19.36 -5.28
C ASP A 342 -6.49 -17.83 -5.42
N LEU A 343 -7.02 -17.03 -4.50
CA LEU A 343 -6.89 -15.57 -4.52
C LEU A 343 -5.50 -15.12 -4.06
N LEU A 344 -4.74 -14.50 -4.97
CA LEU A 344 -3.34 -14.11 -4.78
C LEU A 344 -3.20 -12.61 -4.50
N PHE A 345 -3.52 -12.23 -3.26
CA PHE A 345 -3.15 -10.94 -2.69
C PHE A 345 -1.60 -10.86 -2.59
N GLY A 346 -0.99 -9.70 -2.85
CA GLY A 346 0.46 -9.58 -3.20
C GLY A 346 1.48 -10.21 -2.22
N PHE A 347 2.68 -10.50 -2.75
CA PHE A 347 3.86 -11.13 -2.14
C PHE A 347 3.93 -11.16 -0.59
N GLY A 348 3.85 -12.36 -0.01
CA GLY A 348 4.76 -12.77 1.06
C GLY A 348 5.85 -13.69 0.46
N PRO A 349 7.07 -13.75 1.01
CA PRO A 349 8.05 -14.76 0.61
C PRO A 349 7.43 -16.15 0.76
N LEU A 350 7.66 -17.03 -0.23
CA LEU A 350 7.29 -18.44 -0.14
C LEU A 350 7.93 -19.05 1.11
N ALA A 351 7.13 -19.30 2.14
CA ALA A 351 7.42 -20.33 3.13
C ALA A 351 6.63 -21.58 2.72
N PRO A 352 7.23 -22.79 2.75
CA PRO A 352 6.54 -24.02 2.40
C PRO A 352 5.39 -24.25 3.40
N SER A 353 4.19 -24.49 2.88
CA SER A 353 3.06 -24.87 3.71
C SER A 353 3.22 -26.33 4.15
N PRO A 354 3.18 -26.67 5.45
CA PRO A 354 3.02 -28.06 5.88
C PRO A 354 1.61 -28.57 5.53
N PRO A 355 1.41 -29.88 5.33
CA PRO A 355 0.14 -30.43 4.84
C PRO A 355 -1.00 -30.25 5.87
N PRO A 356 -2.27 -30.21 5.42
CA PRO A 356 -3.40 -29.87 6.26
C PRO A 356 -3.73 -31.01 7.24
N ALA A 357 -3.68 -30.71 8.55
CA ALA A 357 -4.31 -31.55 9.56
C ALA A 357 -5.82 -31.23 9.65
N LYS A 358 -6.63 -32.29 9.67
CA LYS A 358 -8.10 -32.31 9.69
C LYS A 358 -8.72 -31.38 10.73
N ALA A 359 -9.79 -30.69 10.34
CA ALA A 359 -10.71 -30.01 11.23
C ALA A 359 -11.68 -30.99 11.93
N ALA A 360 -11.94 -30.74 13.21
CA ALA A 360 -13.18 -31.09 13.89
C ALA A 360 -13.71 -29.85 14.66
N PRO A 361 -15.03 -29.74 14.91
CA PRO A 361 -15.72 -28.45 15.00
C PRO A 361 -16.18 -28.04 16.42
N ALA A 362 -16.79 -26.84 16.48
CA ALA A 362 -17.50 -26.15 17.58
C ALA A 362 -16.62 -25.12 18.34
N GLU A 363 -17.09 -23.95 18.78
CA GLU A 363 -18.45 -23.46 19.03
C GLU A 363 -18.45 -21.91 19.10
N ARG A 364 -19.63 -21.28 19.08
CA ARG A 364 -19.85 -19.82 19.03
C ARG A 364 -19.49 -19.12 20.35
N ALA A 365 -18.88 -17.93 20.27
CA ALA A 365 -18.86 -16.94 21.36
C ALA A 365 -19.39 -15.57 20.88
N ASP A 366 -20.08 -14.90 21.82
CA ASP A 366 -20.98 -13.73 21.75
C ASP A 366 -20.29 -12.39 21.35
N PRO A 367 -20.88 -11.47 20.56
CA PRO A 367 -20.14 -10.38 19.91
C PRO A 367 -20.20 -8.98 20.57
N SER A 368 -20.54 -8.82 21.85
CA SER A 368 -20.91 -7.50 22.38
C SER A 368 -19.82 -6.63 23.04
N LEU A 369 -18.52 -6.97 22.98
CA LEU A 369 -17.42 -6.11 23.51
C LEU A 369 -16.19 -5.99 22.57
N GLY A 370 -16.24 -6.54 21.35
CA GLY A 370 -15.06 -6.79 20.53
C GLY A 370 -14.60 -5.67 19.57
N ASN A 371 -15.50 -4.79 19.10
CA ASN A 371 -15.17 -3.93 17.96
C ASN A 371 -14.30 -2.71 18.32
N SER A 372 -14.57 -2.02 19.44
CA SER A 372 -13.87 -0.76 19.77
C SER A 372 -12.37 -0.95 20.11
N THR A 373 -11.98 -2.11 20.62
CA THR A 373 -10.58 -2.40 20.99
C THR A 373 -9.77 -2.84 19.77
N VAL A 374 -10.39 -3.59 18.85
CA VAL A 374 -9.75 -4.02 17.59
C VAL A 374 -9.52 -2.81 16.68
N ASP A 375 -10.51 -1.93 16.56
CA ASP A 375 -10.36 -0.69 15.78
C ASP A 375 -9.25 0.21 16.31
N LEU A 376 -9.08 0.26 17.64
CA LEU A 376 -8.00 1.01 18.29
C LEU A 376 -6.62 0.38 17.99
N ILE A 377 -6.48 -0.94 18.09
CA ILE A 377 -5.23 -1.64 17.75
C ILE A 377 -4.88 -1.47 16.27
N ILE A 378 -5.87 -1.54 15.38
CA ILE A 378 -5.68 -1.34 13.94
C ILE A 378 -5.23 0.09 13.64
N ASN A 379 -5.83 1.09 14.29
CA ASN A 379 -5.45 2.48 14.10
C ASN A 379 -4.02 2.77 14.60
N GLU A 380 -3.62 2.21 15.76
CA GLU A 380 -2.24 2.33 16.24
C GLU A 380 -1.23 1.66 15.31
N LEU A 381 -1.55 0.45 14.83
CA LEU A 381 -0.71 -0.26 13.87
C LEU A 381 -0.52 0.60 12.61
N ALA A 382 -1.59 1.20 12.09
CA ALA A 382 -1.49 2.09 10.95
C ALA A 382 -0.55 3.27 11.22
N HIS A 383 -0.56 3.84 12.42
CA HIS A 383 0.37 4.91 12.80
C HIS A 383 1.81 4.44 13.00
N GLU A 384 2.05 3.30 13.64
CA GLU A 384 3.39 2.71 13.82
C GLU A 384 4.04 2.29 12.50
N PHE A 385 3.25 1.90 11.49
CA PHE A 385 3.74 1.60 10.14
C PHE A 385 3.90 2.85 9.28
N LYS A 386 2.99 3.83 9.37
CA LYS A 386 3.01 5.02 8.52
C LYS A 386 4.27 5.87 8.75
N ASN A 387 4.73 6.00 9.98
CA ASN A 387 5.90 6.82 10.31
C ASN A 387 7.20 6.31 9.65
N PRO A 388 7.64 5.06 9.82
CA PRO A 388 8.81 4.52 9.14
C PRO A 388 8.63 4.50 7.61
N LEU A 389 7.43 4.24 7.10
CA LEU A 389 7.14 4.31 5.66
C LEU A 389 7.30 5.73 5.10
N VAL A 390 6.89 6.77 5.83
CA VAL A 390 7.11 8.16 5.44
C VAL A 390 8.59 8.51 5.46
N THR A 391 9.33 8.04 6.47
CA THR A 391 10.79 8.21 6.55
C THR A 391 11.48 7.57 5.35
N LEU A 392 11.19 6.29 5.07
CA LEU A 392 11.73 5.55 3.93
C LEU A 392 11.38 6.22 2.60
N LYS A 393 10.14 6.68 2.45
CA LYS A 393 9.68 7.41 1.26
C LYS A 393 10.40 8.75 1.07
N THR A 394 10.57 9.52 2.14
CA THR A 394 11.27 10.81 2.13
C THR A 394 12.75 10.62 1.76
N PHE A 395 13.39 9.58 2.30
CA PHE A 395 14.77 9.24 1.93
C PHE A 395 14.90 8.75 0.49
N ALA A 396 14.00 7.88 0.04
CA ALA A 396 13.97 7.41 -1.35
C ALA A 396 13.80 8.58 -2.35
N GLN A 397 13.04 9.61 -1.98
CA GLN A 397 12.85 10.83 -2.79
C GLN A 397 14.09 11.74 -2.85
N HIS A 398 15.02 11.60 -1.91
CA HIS A 398 16.25 12.41 -1.82
C HIS A 398 17.53 11.59 -2.02
N LEU A 399 17.39 10.34 -2.47
CA LEU A 399 18.49 9.38 -2.62
C LEU A 399 19.60 9.91 -3.56
N ASP A 400 19.22 10.55 -4.66
CA ASP A 400 20.17 11.14 -5.62
C ASP A 400 21.08 12.22 -5.01
N ARG A 401 20.62 12.92 -3.95
CA ARG A 401 21.42 13.93 -3.22
C ARG A 401 22.22 13.35 -2.06
N LEU A 402 21.72 12.29 -1.42
CA LEU A 402 22.31 11.70 -0.21
C LEU A 402 23.42 10.68 -0.51
N VAL A 403 23.52 10.21 -1.76
CA VAL A 403 24.52 9.23 -2.18
C VAL A 403 25.88 9.85 -2.47
N GLU A 404 26.03 11.18 -2.54
CA GLU A 404 27.33 11.82 -2.86
C GLU A 404 28.30 11.89 -1.66
N GLU A 405 27.81 11.86 -0.41
CA GLU A 405 28.63 11.94 0.81
C GLU A 405 28.63 10.63 1.61
N GLU A 406 29.81 10.15 2.04
CA GLU A 406 29.98 8.89 2.79
C GLU A 406 29.22 8.90 4.13
N SER A 407 29.26 10.02 4.86
CA SER A 407 28.46 10.26 6.09
C SER A 407 26.96 10.10 5.88
N SER A 408 26.46 10.51 4.71
CA SER A 408 25.02 10.49 4.39
C SER A 408 24.55 9.09 3.99
N ARG A 409 25.45 8.26 3.43
CA ARG A 409 25.19 6.83 3.16
C ARG A 409 25.09 6.01 4.44
N ASP A 410 25.99 6.23 5.39
CA ASP A 410 25.95 5.54 6.69
C ASP A 410 24.69 5.90 7.47
N GLN A 411 24.30 7.18 7.44
CA GLN A 411 23.08 7.64 8.06
C GLN A 411 21.82 7.08 7.36
N LEU A 412 21.86 6.91 6.04
CA LEU A 412 20.79 6.28 5.28
C LEU A 412 20.64 4.79 5.61
N VAL A 413 21.74 4.05 5.72
CA VAL A 413 21.71 2.63 6.14
C VAL A 413 21.15 2.51 7.56
N LEU A 414 21.62 3.35 8.48
CA LEU A 414 21.18 3.31 9.88
C LEU A 414 19.70 3.65 10.03
N LEU A 415 19.21 4.70 9.36
CA LEU A 415 17.81 5.13 9.46
C LEU A 415 16.85 4.21 8.70
N THR A 416 17.29 3.65 7.57
CA THR A 416 16.52 2.64 6.83
C THR A 416 16.41 1.36 7.65
N GLY A 417 17.52 0.92 8.26
CA GLY A 417 17.55 -0.21 9.20
C GLY A 417 16.61 0.01 10.38
N ASP A 418 16.74 1.14 11.10
CA ASP A 418 15.87 1.44 12.25
C ASP A 418 14.39 1.53 11.86
N ALA A 419 14.07 2.07 10.68
CA ALA A 419 12.71 2.13 10.17
C ALA A 419 12.13 0.73 9.89
N VAL A 420 12.91 -0.16 9.28
CA VAL A 420 12.53 -1.55 9.01
C VAL A 420 12.39 -2.33 10.32
N ASP A 421 13.35 -2.21 11.24
CA ASP A 421 13.31 -2.88 12.54
C ASP A 421 12.11 -2.42 13.39
N ARG A 422 11.70 -1.16 13.27
CA ARG A 422 10.46 -0.68 13.91
C ARG A 422 9.22 -1.35 13.34
N MET A 423 9.13 -1.47 12.01
CA MET A 423 8.00 -2.14 11.36
C MET A 423 7.94 -3.63 11.70
N ASP A 424 9.10 -4.30 11.74
CA ASP A 424 9.19 -5.72 12.05
C ASP A 424 8.75 -6.00 13.50
N ARG A 425 9.24 -5.23 14.47
CA ARG A 425 8.80 -5.32 15.87
C ARG A 425 7.30 -5.06 16.05
N ALA A 426 6.73 -4.11 15.32
CA ALA A 426 5.28 -3.85 15.35
C ALA A 426 4.48 -5.05 14.80
N LEU A 427 4.98 -5.70 13.75
CA LEU A 427 4.39 -6.90 13.16
C LEU A 427 4.51 -8.12 14.08
N GLU A 428 5.68 -8.36 14.67
CA GLU A 428 5.91 -9.44 15.63
C GLU A 428 4.96 -9.33 16.82
N ASN A 429 4.78 -8.13 17.35
CA ASN A 429 3.84 -7.86 18.44
C ASN A 429 2.41 -8.22 18.04
N LEU A 430 1.97 -7.84 16.85
CA LEU A 430 0.65 -8.20 16.35
C LEU A 430 0.51 -9.72 16.19
N LEU A 431 1.49 -10.37 15.55
CA LEU A 431 1.47 -11.81 15.33
C LEU A 431 1.40 -12.58 16.65
N GLN A 432 2.17 -12.17 17.66
CA GLN A 432 2.12 -12.78 18.97
C GLN A 432 0.79 -12.53 19.67
N PHE A 433 0.22 -11.33 19.57
CA PHE A 433 -1.11 -11.02 20.09
C PHE A 433 -2.21 -11.90 19.45
N THR A 434 -2.14 -12.16 18.14
CA THR A 434 -3.11 -13.02 17.45
C THR A 434 -3.05 -14.50 17.86
N ARG A 435 -1.95 -14.94 18.48
CA ARG A 435 -1.84 -16.31 19.02
C ARG A 435 -2.63 -16.48 20.31
N PHE A 436 -2.93 -15.40 21.03
CA PHE A 436 -3.70 -15.45 22.26
C PHE A 436 -5.20 -15.56 21.97
N HIS A 437 -5.77 -16.68 22.41
CA HIS A 437 -7.20 -16.99 22.31
C HIS A 437 -7.91 -16.67 23.64
N GLU A 438 -8.92 -17.44 24.04
CA GLU A 438 -9.49 -17.33 25.38
C GLU A 438 -8.42 -17.62 26.45
N PRO A 439 -8.36 -16.82 27.52
CA PRO A 439 -7.35 -17.00 28.57
C PRO A 439 -7.53 -18.33 29.28
N THR A 440 -6.41 -18.97 29.61
CA THR A 440 -6.36 -20.18 30.45
C THR A 440 -5.87 -19.80 31.86
N PRO A 441 -6.76 -19.31 32.74
CA PRO A 441 -6.31 -18.73 34.00
C PRO A 441 -5.74 -19.78 34.94
N GLN A 442 -4.62 -19.44 35.56
CA GLN A 442 -3.88 -20.29 36.50
C GLN A 442 -3.61 -19.50 37.78
N HIS A 443 -3.36 -20.20 38.87
CA HIS A 443 -2.94 -19.60 40.13
C HIS A 443 -1.45 -19.29 40.08
N VAL A 444 -1.08 -18.02 39.90
CA VAL A 444 0.32 -17.63 39.67
C VAL A 444 0.79 -16.64 40.74
N PRO A 445 1.93 -16.90 41.42
CA PRO A 445 2.53 -15.92 42.31
C PRO A 445 3.06 -14.72 41.52
N LEU A 446 2.62 -13.51 41.88
CA LEU A 446 2.89 -12.30 41.12
C LEU A 446 4.39 -12.01 40.97
N GLY A 447 5.18 -12.31 41.99
CA GLY A 447 6.64 -12.17 41.95
C GLY A 447 7.32 -13.06 40.91
N ALA A 448 6.78 -14.27 40.64
CA ALA A 448 7.34 -15.18 39.64
C ALA A 448 7.02 -14.73 38.20
N LEU A 449 5.96 -13.94 37.99
CA LEU A 449 5.64 -13.35 36.69
C LEU A 449 6.48 -12.10 36.41
N LEU A 450 6.62 -11.22 37.40
CA LEU A 450 7.33 -9.95 37.23
C LEU A 450 8.84 -10.12 37.15
N GLY A 451 9.43 -11.08 37.87
CA GLY A 451 10.87 -11.32 37.89
C GLY A 451 11.49 -11.49 36.49
N PRO A 452 11.01 -12.43 35.67
CA PRO A 452 11.51 -12.64 34.30
C PRO A 452 11.33 -11.42 33.40
N VAL A 453 10.18 -10.73 33.48
CA VAL A 453 9.93 -9.52 32.67
C VAL A 453 10.93 -8.42 33.02
N LEU A 454 11.13 -8.15 34.31
CA LEU A 454 12.07 -7.12 34.78
C LEU A 454 13.52 -7.47 34.45
N ALA A 455 13.90 -8.75 34.52
CA ALA A 455 15.22 -9.21 34.08
C ALA A 455 15.43 -9.00 32.57
N SER A 456 14.41 -9.23 31.75
CA SER A 456 14.47 -9.04 30.30
C SER A 456 14.60 -7.56 29.86
N LEU A 457 14.31 -6.62 30.77
CA LEU A 457 14.49 -5.18 30.54
C LEU A 457 15.92 -4.70 30.84
N GLY A 458 16.74 -5.50 31.53
CA GLY A 458 18.09 -5.14 31.96
C GLY A 458 18.98 -4.50 30.87
N PRO A 459 19.07 -5.08 29.66
CA PRO A 459 19.84 -4.49 28.55
C PRO A 459 19.34 -3.10 28.14
N LEU A 460 18.01 -2.94 28.00
CA LEU A 460 17.38 -1.67 27.62
C LEU A 460 17.56 -0.59 28.68
N LEU A 461 17.46 -0.96 29.96
CA LEU A 461 17.66 -0.03 31.07
C LEU A 461 19.11 0.45 31.13
N SER A 462 20.06 -0.44 30.87
CA SER A 462 21.50 -0.13 30.86
C SER A 462 21.88 0.77 29.67
N GLU A 463 21.37 0.46 28.47
CA GLU A 463 21.59 1.25 27.25
C GLU A 463 21.11 2.71 27.44
N ARG A 464 19.94 2.90 28.04
CA ARG A 464 19.31 4.22 28.22
C ARG A 464 19.55 4.86 29.60
N ARG A 465 20.43 4.26 30.41
CA ARG A 465 20.79 4.70 31.77
C ARG A 465 19.57 4.93 32.68
N LEU A 466 18.51 4.15 32.48
CA LEU A 466 17.28 4.25 33.26
C LEU A 466 17.44 3.57 34.62
N VAL A 467 16.87 4.15 35.66
CA VAL A 467 16.87 3.58 37.02
C VAL A 467 15.56 2.83 37.25
N LEU A 468 15.63 1.54 37.57
CA LEU A 468 14.47 0.73 37.95
C LEU A 468 14.37 0.62 39.47
N ASP A 469 13.34 1.23 40.07
CA ASP A 469 12.97 1.05 41.47
C ASP A 469 11.86 -0.02 41.58
N TYR A 470 12.26 -1.27 41.80
CA TYR A 470 11.31 -2.38 41.95
C TYR A 470 11.11 -2.73 43.43
N ARG A 471 9.86 -2.61 43.90
CA ARG A 471 9.44 -3.11 45.21
C ARG A 471 8.71 -4.45 45.03
N PRO A 472 9.32 -5.58 45.41
CA PRO A 472 8.70 -6.89 45.23
C PRO A 472 7.42 -7.02 46.05
N PRO A 473 6.43 -7.79 45.56
CA PRO A 473 5.22 -8.07 46.31
C PRO A 473 5.52 -8.80 47.62
N HIS A 474 4.72 -8.56 48.66
CA HIS A 474 4.78 -9.35 49.90
C HIS A 474 4.55 -10.84 49.59
N THR A 475 5.27 -11.71 50.32
CA THR A 475 5.20 -13.16 50.17
C THR A 475 3.76 -13.66 50.30
N GLY A 476 3.24 -14.34 49.28
CA GLY A 476 1.89 -14.93 49.27
C GLY A 476 0.86 -14.24 48.36
N LEU A 477 1.23 -13.17 47.65
CA LEU A 477 0.34 -12.54 46.66
C LEU A 477 0.29 -13.35 45.35
N SER A 478 -0.88 -13.94 45.08
CA SER A 478 -1.17 -14.72 43.88
C SER A 478 -2.40 -14.18 43.14
N VAL A 479 -2.35 -14.27 41.82
CA VAL A 479 -3.40 -13.82 40.90
C VAL A 479 -3.93 -14.99 40.08
N HIS A 480 -5.17 -14.91 39.62
CA HIS A 480 -5.80 -15.94 38.80
C HIS A 480 -5.94 -15.45 37.35
N VAL A 481 -4.93 -15.71 36.54
CA VAL A 481 -4.74 -15.14 35.19
C VAL A 481 -3.99 -16.10 34.29
N ASP A 482 -4.07 -15.91 32.98
CA ASP A 482 -3.22 -16.62 32.03
C ASP A 482 -1.78 -16.07 32.13
N PRO A 483 -0.79 -16.91 32.51
CA PRO A 483 0.57 -16.47 32.75
C PRO A 483 1.25 -15.93 31.49
N GLU A 484 0.98 -16.50 30.32
CA GLU A 484 1.61 -16.07 29.06
C GLU A 484 1.04 -14.74 28.60
N GLN A 485 -0.29 -14.58 28.67
CA GLN A 485 -0.94 -13.31 28.30
C GLN A 485 -0.53 -12.17 29.23
N LEU A 486 -0.46 -12.42 30.53
CA LEU A 486 -0.07 -11.39 31.49
C LEU A 486 1.42 -11.04 31.37
N HIS A 487 2.30 -12.02 31.17
CA HIS A 487 3.72 -11.77 30.91
C HIS A 487 3.89 -10.86 29.68
N TYR A 488 3.22 -11.20 28.58
CA TYR A 488 3.28 -10.43 27.35
C TYR A 488 2.69 -9.00 27.52
N ALA A 489 1.59 -8.86 28.25
CA ALA A 489 0.98 -7.56 28.53
C ALA A 489 1.91 -6.64 29.34
N VAL A 490 2.51 -7.16 30.40
CA VAL A 490 3.39 -6.36 31.28
C VAL A 490 4.71 -6.02 30.57
N ASP A 491 5.29 -6.96 29.82
CA ASP A 491 6.52 -6.69 29.05
C ASP A 491 6.31 -5.60 28.00
N ASN A 492 5.23 -5.68 27.21
CA ASN A 492 4.92 -4.66 26.20
C ASN A 492 4.59 -3.30 26.81
N LEU A 493 3.91 -3.27 27.96
CA LEU A 493 3.65 -2.03 28.68
C LEU A 493 4.96 -1.37 29.12
N LEU A 494 5.84 -2.13 29.78
CA LEU A 494 7.11 -1.59 30.29
C LEU A 494 8.03 -1.13 29.17
N ARG A 495 8.15 -1.90 28.07
CA ARG A 495 8.91 -1.51 26.88
C ARG A 495 8.30 -0.31 26.16
N GLY A 496 6.98 -0.21 26.15
CA GLY A 496 6.26 0.95 25.61
C GLY A 496 6.54 2.21 26.43
N LEU A 497 6.51 2.11 27.75
CA LEU A 497 6.78 3.23 28.66
C LEU A 497 8.24 3.66 28.60
N THR A 498 9.20 2.73 28.62
CA THR A 498 10.64 3.08 28.54
C THR A 498 10.93 3.93 27.30
N ARG A 499 10.28 3.67 26.16
CA ARG A 499 10.44 4.46 24.92
C ARG A 499 10.02 5.93 25.03
N VAL A 500 9.06 6.26 25.89
CA VAL A 500 8.54 7.64 26.00
C VAL A 500 9.32 8.46 27.05
N ILE A 501 10.00 7.76 27.95
CA ILE A 501 10.76 8.32 29.06
C ILE A 501 12.12 8.83 28.55
N GLY A 502 12.61 9.93 29.14
CA GLY A 502 13.92 10.49 28.81
C GLY A 502 15.06 9.64 29.35
N ASP A 503 16.24 9.70 28.72
CA ASP A 503 17.41 8.97 29.20
C ASP A 503 17.82 9.47 30.60
N GLY A 504 18.18 8.55 31.51
CA GLY A 504 18.54 8.89 32.89
C GLY A 504 17.37 9.06 33.87
N GLU A 505 16.12 8.91 33.44
CA GLU A 505 14.94 8.96 34.31
C GLU A 505 14.66 7.62 35.01
N ALA A 506 13.79 7.64 36.03
CA ALA A 506 13.47 6.47 36.84
C ALA A 506 12.07 5.91 36.57
N ILE A 507 11.98 4.57 36.54
CA ILE A 507 10.73 3.81 36.48
C ILE A 507 10.60 3.05 37.79
N ALA A 508 9.49 3.26 38.51
CA ALA A 508 9.19 2.53 39.73
C ALA A 508 8.09 1.50 39.47
N VAL A 509 8.30 0.25 39.85
CA VAL A 509 7.29 -0.82 39.77
C VAL A 509 6.97 -1.27 41.19
N THR A 510 5.71 -1.11 41.59
CA THR A 510 5.25 -1.36 42.97
C THR A 510 4.03 -2.26 43.00
N CYS A 511 4.02 -3.20 43.96
CA CYS A 511 2.91 -4.12 44.19
C CYS A 511 2.40 -3.96 45.64
N ALA A 512 1.89 -2.77 45.97
CA ALA A 512 1.54 -2.40 47.34
C ALA A 512 0.18 -2.96 47.80
N GLU A 513 -0.75 -3.16 46.87
CA GLU A 513 -2.09 -3.68 47.13
C GLU A 513 -2.25 -5.11 46.58
N PRO A 514 -3.15 -5.94 47.16
CA PRO A 514 -3.43 -7.27 46.65
C PRO A 514 -3.88 -7.25 45.18
N ALA A 515 -3.23 -8.08 44.35
CA ALA A 515 -3.48 -8.18 42.91
C ALA A 515 -3.37 -6.87 42.11
N THR A 516 -2.67 -5.86 42.65
CA THR A 516 -2.44 -4.60 41.93
C THR A 516 -0.96 -4.43 41.60
N VAL A 517 -0.66 -4.14 40.33
CA VAL A 517 0.67 -3.75 39.87
C VAL A 517 0.60 -2.30 39.42
N THR A 518 1.40 -1.43 40.04
CA THR A 518 1.48 -0.01 39.68
C THR A 518 2.87 0.32 39.15
N VAL A 519 2.91 0.83 37.92
CA VAL A 519 4.11 1.34 37.26
C VAL A 519 4.07 2.86 37.32
N ARG A 520 5.06 3.48 37.95
CA ARG A 520 5.22 4.93 38.08
C ARG A 520 6.42 5.42 37.29
N VAL A 521 6.24 6.55 36.63
CA VAL A 521 7.24 7.20 35.81
C VAL A 521 7.35 8.65 36.27
N ALA A 522 8.52 9.06 36.71
CA ALA A 522 8.76 10.43 37.18
C ALA A 522 8.73 11.43 36.00
N ARG A 523 8.22 12.64 36.23
CA ARG A 523 8.21 13.70 35.22
C ARG A 523 9.62 14.31 35.09
N GLY A 524 10.38 13.93 34.06
CA GLY A 524 11.67 14.57 33.76
C GLY A 524 11.63 15.52 32.55
N HIS A 525 12.81 16.04 32.17
CA HIS A 525 12.99 17.12 31.18
C HIS A 525 12.66 16.72 29.72
N GLY A 526 12.26 15.47 29.46
CA GLY A 526 11.89 14.97 28.14
C GLY A 526 10.52 15.47 27.64
N LYS A 527 10.45 15.93 26.38
CA LYS A 527 9.21 16.36 25.69
C LYS A 527 8.15 15.26 25.47
N GLY A 528 8.42 14.01 25.87
CA GLY A 528 7.56 12.83 25.61
C GLY A 528 6.38 12.67 26.56
N LEU A 529 6.59 12.89 27.87
CA LEU A 529 5.55 12.73 28.90
C LEU A 529 4.41 13.75 28.77
N GLY A 530 4.72 14.98 28.32
CA GLY A 530 3.71 16.01 28.05
C GLY A 530 2.75 15.67 26.90
N LYS A 531 3.16 14.79 25.96
CA LYS A 531 2.27 14.29 24.90
C LYS A 531 1.34 13.20 25.43
N LEU A 532 1.86 12.23 26.19
CA LEU A 532 1.03 11.23 26.89
C LEU A 532 -0.01 11.87 27.82
N ALA A 533 0.38 12.92 28.54
CA ALA A 533 -0.48 13.75 29.40
C ALA A 533 -1.65 14.41 28.65
N GLY A 534 -1.36 15.03 27.49
CA GLY A 534 -2.37 15.61 26.61
C GLY A 534 -3.28 14.56 25.97
N TRP A 535 -2.80 13.34 25.75
CA TRP A 535 -3.59 12.24 25.18
C TRP A 535 -4.62 11.67 26.15
N LEU A 536 -4.33 11.73 27.46
CA LEU A 536 -5.23 11.24 28.52
C LEU A 536 -6.35 12.22 28.83
N THR A 537 -6.01 13.51 28.99
CA THR A 537 -7.00 14.58 29.22
C THR A 537 -7.91 14.82 28.00
N ALA A 538 -7.38 14.65 26.78
CA ALA A 538 -8.19 14.76 25.56
C ALA A 538 -9.17 13.58 25.38
N ARG A 539 -8.90 12.39 25.91
CA ARG A 539 -9.74 11.20 25.69
C ARG A 539 -11.09 11.23 26.41
N GLU A 540 -11.20 11.97 27.52
CA GLU A 540 -12.48 12.22 28.19
C GLU A 540 -13.35 13.24 27.41
N ALA A 541 -12.75 14.03 26.51
CA ALA A 541 -13.42 15.06 25.72
C ALA A 541 -13.55 14.74 24.21
N SER A 542 -12.68 13.89 23.64
CA SER A 542 -12.65 13.46 22.24
C SER A 542 -11.87 12.14 22.04
N PRO A 543 -12.45 11.08 21.44
CA PRO A 543 -11.87 9.74 21.35
C PRO A 543 -10.75 9.54 20.29
N GLU A 544 -10.24 10.58 19.64
CA GLU A 544 -9.38 10.47 18.45
C GLU A 544 -7.86 10.42 18.70
N VAL A 545 -7.40 10.35 19.96
CA VAL A 545 -5.97 10.41 20.27
C VAL A 545 -5.36 9.02 20.52
N PRO A 546 -4.37 8.57 19.71
CA PRO A 546 -3.84 7.21 19.76
C PRO A 546 -2.92 6.93 20.99
N LEU A 547 -3.01 5.73 21.60
CA LEU A 547 -2.11 5.25 22.67
C LEU A 547 -0.98 4.42 22.07
N PRO A 548 0.27 4.44 22.59
CA PRO A 548 1.33 3.56 22.08
C PRO A 548 0.87 2.09 22.01
N LEU A 549 1.19 1.39 20.92
CA LEU A 549 0.66 0.06 20.61
C LEU A 549 0.84 -0.93 21.76
N GLY A 550 2.02 -0.91 22.42
CA GLY A 550 2.30 -1.76 23.58
C GLY A 550 1.34 -1.53 24.76
N VAL A 551 0.92 -0.29 25.01
CA VAL A 551 -0.05 0.07 26.06
C VAL A 551 -1.46 -0.38 25.67
N ALA A 552 -1.84 -0.21 24.39
CA ALA A 552 -3.13 -0.65 23.88
C ALA A 552 -3.30 -2.18 23.94
N LEU A 553 -2.26 -2.93 23.54
CA LEU A 553 -2.22 -4.40 23.61
C LEU A 553 -2.28 -4.89 25.06
N ALA A 554 -1.50 -4.27 25.96
CA ALA A 554 -1.50 -4.61 27.37
C ALA A 554 -2.88 -4.41 28.00
N ARG A 555 -3.54 -3.28 27.75
CA ARG A 555 -4.89 -3.02 28.24
C ARG A 555 -5.90 -4.05 27.72
N SER A 556 -5.81 -4.44 26.45
CA SER A 556 -6.71 -5.45 25.87
C SER A 556 -6.53 -6.82 26.54
N LEU A 557 -5.29 -7.27 26.77
CA LEU A 557 -5.04 -8.58 27.38
C LEU A 557 -5.40 -8.62 28.86
N ILE A 558 -5.17 -7.53 29.60
CA ILE A 558 -5.60 -7.42 30.99
C ILE A 558 -7.13 -7.49 31.10
N GLY A 559 -7.85 -6.79 30.21
CA GLY A 559 -9.30 -6.88 30.12
C GLY A 559 -9.80 -8.30 29.80
N ARG A 560 -9.14 -9.02 28.88
CA ARG A 560 -9.46 -10.42 28.58
C ARG A 560 -9.29 -11.33 29.79
N ASN A 561 -8.29 -11.06 30.63
CA ASN A 561 -8.04 -11.79 31.86
C ASN A 561 -8.95 -11.35 33.03
N GLY A 562 -9.98 -10.53 32.80
CA GLY A 562 -10.90 -10.06 33.83
C GLY A 562 -10.32 -8.99 34.76
N GLY A 563 -9.19 -8.39 34.39
CA GLY A 563 -8.57 -7.27 35.10
C GLY A 563 -8.96 -5.90 34.50
N HIS A 564 -8.48 -4.84 35.13
CA HIS A 564 -8.67 -3.47 34.67
C HIS A 564 -7.35 -2.69 34.72
N MET A 565 -7.12 -1.83 33.71
CA MET A 565 -5.94 -0.96 33.66
C MET A 565 -6.39 0.50 33.67
N GLU A 566 -5.92 1.25 34.66
CA GLU A 566 -6.13 2.69 34.84
C GLU A 566 -4.82 3.44 34.67
N MET A 567 -4.89 4.69 34.22
CA MET A 567 -3.74 5.57 34.10
C MET A 567 -4.09 6.90 34.76
N GLU A 568 -3.25 7.36 35.68
CA GLU A 568 -3.44 8.60 36.44
C GLU A 568 -2.21 9.51 36.27
N GLU A 569 -2.44 10.77 35.92
CA GLU A 569 -1.39 11.78 35.87
C GLU A 569 -1.43 12.66 37.12
N SER A 570 -0.26 12.91 37.70
CA SER A 570 -0.09 13.83 38.82
C SER A 570 1.06 14.79 38.56
N ALA A 571 1.20 15.82 39.41
CA ALA A 571 2.36 16.71 39.38
C ALA A 571 3.70 15.95 39.52
N ALA A 572 3.69 14.74 40.08
CA ALA A 572 4.86 13.88 40.25
C ALA A 572 5.19 13.00 39.01
N GLY A 573 4.27 12.88 38.05
CA GLY A 573 4.44 12.05 36.84
C GLY A 573 3.24 11.16 36.51
N LEU A 574 3.47 10.13 35.70
CA LEU A 574 2.44 9.19 35.21
C LEU A 574 2.43 7.91 36.06
N ALA A 575 1.26 7.47 36.49
CA ALA A 575 1.04 6.18 37.13
C ALA A 575 0.13 5.31 36.24
N VAL A 576 0.54 4.07 35.98
CA VAL A 576 -0.27 3.04 35.30
C VAL A 576 -0.56 1.94 36.32
N THR A 577 -1.82 1.75 36.65
CA THR A 577 -2.28 0.81 37.66
C THR A 577 -3.06 -0.32 36.99
N MET A 578 -2.56 -1.54 37.14
CA MET A 578 -3.19 -2.77 36.66
C MET A 578 -3.79 -3.51 37.85
N ARG A 579 -5.13 -3.57 37.91
CA ARG A 579 -5.88 -4.39 38.87
C ARG A 579 -6.17 -5.75 38.23
N LEU A 580 -5.65 -6.81 38.81
CA LEU A 580 -5.80 -8.18 38.35
C LEU A 580 -6.84 -8.94 39.19
N PRO A 581 -7.43 -10.03 38.68
CA PRO A 581 -8.33 -10.86 39.48
C PRO A 581 -7.59 -11.50 40.65
N ASN A 582 -8.13 -11.32 41.87
CA ASN A 582 -7.66 -12.03 43.05
C ASN A 582 -7.88 -13.54 42.88
N ALA A 583 -6.90 -14.35 43.31
CA ALA A 583 -7.16 -15.76 43.55
C ALA A 583 -8.17 -15.91 44.71
N PRO A 584 -9.21 -16.76 44.60
CA PRO A 584 -10.09 -17.02 45.73
C PRO A 584 -9.27 -17.57 46.90
N GLU A 585 -9.46 -17.02 48.10
CA GLU A 585 -8.84 -17.54 49.31
C GLU A 585 -9.20 -19.03 49.46
N MET A 586 -8.21 -19.92 49.34
CA MET A 586 -8.37 -21.31 49.74
C MET A 586 -8.72 -21.32 51.23
N GLY A 587 -10.01 -21.48 51.50
CA GLY A 587 -10.57 -21.52 52.85
C GLY A 587 -9.80 -22.50 53.72
N ARG A 588 -9.39 -22.01 54.89
CA ARG A 588 -9.06 -22.83 56.05
C ARG A 588 -10.16 -23.87 56.25
N GLY A 589 -9.73 -25.10 56.55
CA GLY A 589 -10.55 -26.30 56.52
C GLY A 589 -11.93 -26.18 57.16
N THR A 590 -12.91 -26.70 56.44
CA THR A 590 -14.16 -27.18 57.01
C THR A 590 -14.02 -28.69 57.18
N ARG A 591 -13.97 -29.13 58.45
CA ARG A 591 -14.19 -30.53 58.83
C ARG A 591 -15.54 -30.98 58.28
N PRO A 592 -15.66 -32.22 57.74
CA PRO A 592 -16.97 -32.80 57.51
C PRO A 592 -17.49 -33.34 58.85
N ASP A 593 -18.25 -32.53 59.59
CA ASP A 593 -19.18 -33.03 60.60
C ASP A 593 -20.46 -33.46 59.86
N GLY A 594 -20.83 -34.74 59.99
CA GLY A 594 -22.13 -35.21 59.52
C GLY A 594 -22.21 -36.68 59.06
N ALA A 595 -21.58 -37.62 59.75
CA ALA A 595 -21.92 -39.03 59.62
C ALA A 595 -22.84 -39.44 60.78
N THR A 596 -24.15 -39.25 60.59
CA THR A 596 -25.19 -39.88 61.40
C THR A 596 -25.08 -41.41 61.28
N THR A 597 -24.55 -42.03 62.32
CA THR A 597 -24.59 -43.48 62.51
C THR A 597 -26.03 -43.86 62.91
N THR A 598 -26.76 -44.48 61.99
CA THR A 598 -27.96 -45.24 62.31
C THR A 598 -27.53 -46.68 62.54
N ALA A 599 -27.50 -47.08 63.81
CA ALA A 599 -27.49 -48.47 64.21
C ALA A 599 -28.91 -48.82 64.65
N ASP A 600 -29.58 -49.70 63.91
CA ASP A 600 -30.48 -50.68 64.52
C ASP A 600 -30.77 -51.86 63.57
N ARG A 601 -30.64 -53.06 64.14
CA ARG A 601 -30.86 -54.43 63.63
C ARG A 601 -29.72 -55.16 62.91
#